data_AF-A0A537L2I8-F1
#
_entry.id   AF-A0A537L2I8-F1
#
_cell.length_a   1.000
_cell.length_b   1.000
_cell.length_c   1.000
_cell.angle_alpha   90.00
_cell.angle_beta   90.00
_cell.angle_gamma   90.00
#
_symmetry.space_group_name_H-M   'P 1'
#
loop_
_entity.id
_entity.type
_entity.pdbx_description
1 polymer ?
#
loop_
_entity_poly.entity_id
_entity_poly.type
_entity_poly.pdbx_seq_one_letter_code
_entity_poly.pdbx_strand_id
1 'polypeptide(L)' 'MTERSGRESPTLEQLQVLARTRGYEFSTERLTAILPELRRLNDLAQRLRMLPLDDQSPTMKFTPQ' A
#
# COMPACT_ATOMS: atom_id res chain seq x y z
N MET A 1 -2.04 -21.20 -9.65
CA MET A 1 -1.18 -20.03 -9.94
C MET A 1 -2.06 -18.80 -9.90
N THR A 2 -2.14 -18.11 -8.75
CA THR A 2 -2.81 -16.81 -8.68
C THR A 2 -1.77 -15.75 -8.94
N GLU A 3 -1.72 -15.29 -10.18
CA GLU A 3 -1.05 -14.07 -10.59
C GLU A 3 -1.55 -12.95 -9.66
N ARG A 4 -0.70 -12.52 -8.73
CA ARG A 4 -0.97 -11.29 -7.97
C ARG A 4 -0.79 -10.16 -8.96
N SER A 5 -1.87 -9.86 -9.70
CA SER A 5 -1.99 -8.70 -10.58
C SER A 5 -1.35 -7.51 -9.88
N GLY A 6 -0.35 -6.91 -10.54
CA GLY A 6 0.33 -5.73 -10.04
C GLY A 6 -0.72 -4.72 -9.64
N ARG A 7 -0.88 -4.50 -8.33
CA ARG A 7 -1.84 -3.52 -7.83
C ARG A 7 -1.42 -2.18 -8.41
N GLU A 8 -2.23 -1.70 -9.33
CA GLU A 8 -2.17 -0.35 -9.84
C GLU A 8 -2.25 0.62 -8.67
N SER A 9 -1.57 1.75 -8.81
CA SER A 9 -1.60 2.78 -7.76
C SER A 9 -3.04 3.25 -7.54
N PRO A 10 -3.46 3.46 -6.29
CA PRO A 10 -4.85 3.71 -5.97
C PRO A 10 -5.37 4.98 -6.68
N THR A 11 -6.59 4.90 -7.20
CA THR A 11 -7.28 6.06 -7.78
C THR A 11 -7.74 7.04 -6.69
N LEU A 12 -8.06 8.27 -7.07
CA LEU A 12 -8.58 9.28 -6.13
C LEU A 12 -9.83 8.78 -5.40
N GLU A 13 -10.75 8.15 -6.13
CA GLU A 13 -11.97 7.56 -5.58
C GLU A 13 -11.68 6.46 -4.56
N GLN A 14 -10.71 5.59 -4.87
CA GLN A 14 -10.28 4.54 -3.93
C GLN A 14 -9.70 5.13 -2.65
N LEU A 15 -8.95 6.24 -2.75
CA LEU A 15 -8.42 6.94 -1.57
C LEU A 15 -9.50 7.61 -0.74
N GLN A 16 -10.49 8.23 -1.38
CA GLN A 16 -11.64 8.81 -0.69
C GLN A 16 -12.43 7.74 0.09
N VAL A 17 -12.70 6.59 -0.54
CA VAL A 17 -13.38 5.46 0.12
C VAL A 17 -12.56 4.94 1.29
N LEU A 18 -11.24 4.76 1.11
CA LEU A 18 -10.36 4.23 2.14
C LEU A 18 -10.21 5.17 3.33
N ALA A 19 -10.07 6.48 3.08
CA ALA A 19 -10.07 7.51 4.12
C ALA A 19 -11.37 7.48 4.93
N ARG A 20 -12.52 7.47 4.24
CA ARG A 20 -13.84 7.45 4.90
C ARG A 20 -14.05 6.19 5.73
N THR A 21 -13.63 5.03 5.22
CA THR A 21 -13.73 3.74 5.94
C THR A 21 -12.88 3.72 7.21
N ARG A 22 -11.77 4.48 7.22
CA ARG A 22 -10.90 4.64 8.39
C ARG A 22 -11.31 5.79 9.30
N GLY A 23 -12.41 6.48 9.01
CA GLY A 23 -12.90 7.62 9.79
C GLY A 23 -12.10 8.91 9.58
N TYR A 24 -11.33 9.02 8.49
CA TYR A 24 -10.61 10.24 8.15
C TYR A 24 -11.43 11.13 7.21
N GLU A 25 -11.42 12.43 7.49
CA GLU A 25 -11.96 13.46 6.60
C GLU A 25 -10.82 14.27 5.98
N PHE A 26 -10.59 14.05 4.68
CA PHE A 26 -9.62 14.80 3.89
C PHE A 26 -10.33 15.53 2.75
N SER A 27 -9.86 16.74 2.44
CA SER A 27 -10.32 17.44 1.24
C SER A 27 -9.84 16.72 -0.02
N THR A 28 -10.58 16.86 -1.11
CA THR A 28 -10.21 16.31 -2.42
C THR A 28 -8.87 16.86 -2.90
N GLU A 29 -8.57 18.13 -2.63
CA GLU A 29 -7.26 18.73 -2.95
C GLU A 29 -6.12 18.05 -2.20
N ARG A 30 -6.30 17.78 -0.91
CA ARG A 30 -5.30 17.09 -0.10
C ARG A 30 -5.06 15.67 -0.59
N LEU A 31 -6.12 14.94 -0.95
CA LEU A 31 -6.00 13.59 -1.52
C LEU A 31 -5.35 13.60 -2.89
N THR A 32 -5.65 14.60 -3.72
CA THR A 32 -5.01 14.78 -5.03
C THR A 32 -3.52 15.07 -4.89
N ALA A 33 -3.14 15.92 -3.93
CA ALA A 33 -1.74 16.29 -3.69
C ALA A 33 -0.87 15.11 -3.26
N ILE A 34 -1.43 14.10 -2.57
CA ILE A 34 -0.67 12.93 -2.10
C ILE A 34 -0.59 11.78 -3.12
N LEU A 35 -1.39 11.80 -4.20
CA LEU A 35 -1.40 10.74 -5.21
C LEU A 35 -0.01 10.43 -5.80
N PRO A 36 0.84 11.41 -6.14
CA PRO A 36 2.18 11.14 -6.67
C PRO A 36 3.08 10.40 -5.66
N GLU A 37 3.00 10.75 -4.38
CA GLU A 37 3.79 10.09 -3.34
C GLU A 37 3.31 8.66 -3.09
N LEU A 38 2.00 8.43 -3.14
CA LEU A 38 1.44 7.08 -3.04
C LEU A 38 1.88 6.18 -4.21
N ARG A 39 1.97 6.73 -5.43
CA ARG A 39 2.54 6.02 -6.59
C ARG A 39 3.99 5.63 -6.34
N ARG A 40 4.83 6.56 -5.88
CA ARG A 40 6.24 6.29 -5.55
C ARG A 40 6.39 5.21 -4.48
N LEU A 41 5.56 5.23 -3.43
CA LEU A 41 5.56 4.21 -2.39
C LEU A 41 5.11 2.85 -2.92
N ASN A 42 4.12 2.81 -3.81
CA ASN A 42 3.70 1.56 -4.44
C ASN A 42 4.81 0.97 -5.32
N ASP A 43 5.50 1.80 -6.12
CA ASP A 43 6.64 1.37 -6.93
C ASP A 43 7.78 0.81 -6.07
N LEU A 44 8.07 1.44 -4.95
CA LEU A 44 9.06 0.94 -3.99
C LEU A 44 8.62 -0.40 -3.40
N ALA A 45 7.35 -0.51 -2.99
CA ALA A 45 6.80 -1.75 -2.46
C ALA A 45 6.83 -2.89 -3.49
N GLN A 46 6.58 -2.60 -4.78
CA GLN A 46 6.71 -3.59 -5.85
C GLN A 46 8.14 -4.09 -5.99
N ARG A 47 9.13 -3.19 -5.96
CA ARG A 47 10.55 -3.60 -6.00
C ARG A 47 10.92 -4.50 -4.81
N LEU A 48 10.43 -4.19 -3.62
CA LEU A 48 10.67 -5.01 -2.43
C LEU A 48 10.04 -6.41 -2.54
N ARG A 49 8.90 -6.55 -3.23
CA ARG A 49 8.26 -7.86 -3.47
C ARG A 49 9.02 -8.76 -4.44
N MET A 50 9.85 -8.18 -5.31
CA MET A 50 10.70 -8.94 -6.23
C MET A 50 11.94 -9.53 -5.55
N LEU A 51 12.20 -9.17 -4.28
CA LEU A 51 13.30 -9.75 -3.53
C LEU A 51 12.99 -11.22 -3.21
N PRO A 52 13.98 -12.13 -3.33
CA PRO A 52 13.82 -13.53 -2.97
C PRO A 52 13.77 -13.67 -1.44
N LEU A 53 12.58 -13.48 -0.87
CA LEU A 53 12.34 -13.50 0.58
C LEU A 53 11.73 -14.83 1.06
N ASP A 54 11.57 -15.80 0.16
CA ASP A 54 10.77 -17.02 0.39
C ASP A 54 11.25 -17.84 1.62
N ASP A 55 12.55 -17.79 1.94
CA ASP A 55 13.14 -18.50 3.09
C ASP A 55 13.51 -17.58 4.27
N GLN A 56 13.21 -16.28 4.20
CA GLN A 56 13.54 -15.35 5.28
C GLN A 56 12.43 -15.28 6.31
N SER A 57 12.72 -15.78 7.52
CA SER A 57 11.86 -15.53 8.68
C SER A 57 11.78 -14.04 8.97
N PRO A 58 10.59 -13.51 9.36
CA PRO A 58 10.48 -12.12 9.77
C PRO A 58 11.40 -11.83 10.96
N THR A 59 12.07 -10.67 10.92
CA THR A 59 13.07 -10.26 11.93
C THR A 59 12.49 -10.22 13.34
N MET A 60 11.22 -9.83 13.49
CA MET A 60 10.48 -9.93 14.75
C MET A 60 9.49 -11.09 14.66
N LYS A 61 9.60 -12.02 15.62
CA LYS A 61 8.62 -13.09 15.84
C LYS A 61 7.71 -12.68 16.99
N PHE A 62 6.41 -12.68 16.75
CA PHE A 62 5.43 -12.47 17.81
C PHE A 62 5.48 -13.67 18.77
N THR A 63 5.71 -13.40 20.05
CA THR A 63 5.64 -14.40 21.13
C THR A 63 4.43 -14.02 22.00
N PRO A 64 3.28 -14.71 21.88
CA PRO A 64 2.15 -14.46 22.76
C PRO A 64 2.53 -14.81 24.20
N GLN A 65 2.09 -13.96 25.14
CA GLN A 65 2.12 -14.24 26.57
C GLN A 65 0.85 -14.99 26.99
#